data_AF-A0AAW8I8M4-F1
#
_entry.id   AF-A0AAW8I8M4-F1
#
_cell.length_a   1.000
_cell.length_b   1.000
_cell.length_c   1.000
_cell.angle_alpha   90.00
_cell.angle_beta   90.00
_cell.angle_gamma   90.00
#
_symmetry.space_group_name_H-M   'P 1'
#
loop_
_entity.id
_entity.type
_entity.pdbx_description
1 polymer ?
#
loop_
_entity_poly.entity_id
_entity_poly.type
_entity_poly.pdbx_seq_one_letter_code
_entity_poly.pdbx_strand_id
1 'polypeptide(L)'
;MSTLQDKYSSVVAAAQSAGVSNLQVQEQDGILYVSGNASNTAAKDAVWNALGTIDSTYSATDINIDVQVAGLAAGANLTVATEDSNLNIRQEPSTEAAVVGKAAKGASVTLVEQTSDDWWKVKTADGQEGYAYSRYLKA
;
A
#
# COMPACT_ATOMS: atom_id res chain seq x y z
N MET A 1 -29.57 3.74 -10.93
CA MET A 1 -28.67 2.58 -11.11
C MET A 1 -27.27 3.15 -11.02
N SER A 2 -26.49 2.82 -9.99
CA SER A 2 -25.12 3.35 -9.84
C SER A 2 -24.23 2.61 -10.83
N THR A 3 -23.94 3.27 -11.96
CA THR A 3 -23.27 2.63 -13.10
C THR A 3 -21.80 2.33 -12.83
N LEU A 4 -21.16 3.04 -11.90
CA LEU A 4 -19.76 2.84 -11.58
C LEU A 4 -19.55 1.73 -10.55
N GLN A 5 -20.45 1.56 -9.58
CA GLN A 5 -20.38 0.41 -8.67
C GLN A 5 -20.57 -0.91 -9.40
N ASP A 6 -21.43 -0.95 -10.42
CA ASP A 6 -21.60 -2.14 -11.26
C ASP A 6 -20.33 -2.43 -12.09
N LYS A 7 -19.75 -1.39 -12.72
CA LYS A 7 -18.50 -1.48 -13.49
C LYS A 7 -17.33 -1.97 -12.63
N TYR A 8 -17.20 -1.45 -11.41
CA TYR A 8 -16.12 -1.73 -10.46
C TYR A 8 -16.51 -2.75 -9.38
N SER A 9 -17.53 -3.55 -9.65
CA SER A 9 -18.06 -4.55 -8.70
C SER A 9 -16.98 -5.55 -8.24
N SER A 10 -16.05 -5.94 -9.12
CA SER A 10 -14.93 -6.82 -8.75
C SER A 10 -13.94 -6.15 -7.79
N VAL A 11 -13.75 -4.83 -7.87
CA VAL A 11 -12.88 -4.06 -6.96
C VAL A 11 -13.49 -4.02 -5.57
N VAL A 12 -14.79 -3.72 -5.49
CA VAL A 12 -15.52 -3.70 -4.22
C VAL A 12 -15.55 -5.11 -3.59
N ALA A 13 -15.81 -6.14 -4.40
CA ALA A 13 -15.78 -7.53 -3.95
C ALA A 13 -14.38 -7.95 -3.47
N ALA A 14 -13.32 -7.53 -4.16
CA ALA A 14 -11.95 -7.79 -3.74
C ALA A 14 -11.64 -7.13 -2.39
N ALA A 15 -12.07 -5.89 -2.17
CA ALA A 15 -11.88 -5.19 -0.89
C ALA A 15 -12.62 -5.90 0.26
N GLN A 16 -13.86 -6.34 0.03
CA GLN A 16 -14.63 -7.12 1.01
C GLN A 16 -13.99 -8.48 1.30
N SER A 17 -13.61 -9.22 0.25
CA SER A 17 -13.00 -10.55 0.39
C SER A 17 -11.60 -10.50 1.01
N ALA A 18 -10.86 -9.43 0.80
CA ALA A 18 -9.54 -9.20 1.38
C ALA A 18 -9.60 -8.81 2.86
N GLY A 19 -10.79 -8.61 3.42
CA GLY A 19 -10.97 -8.23 4.82
C GLY A 19 -10.56 -6.78 5.09
N VAL A 20 -10.74 -5.88 4.12
CA VAL A 20 -10.49 -4.45 4.31
C VAL A 20 -11.46 -3.92 5.37
N SER A 21 -10.91 -3.43 6.48
CA SER A 21 -11.65 -2.84 7.58
C SER A 21 -12.03 -1.40 7.26
N ASN A 22 -13.12 -0.91 7.86
CA ASN A 22 -13.65 0.44 7.64
C ASN A 22 -13.88 0.77 6.15
N LEU A 23 -14.27 -0.23 5.36
CA LEU A 23 -14.50 -0.09 3.92
C LEU A 23 -15.63 0.93 3.66
N GLN A 24 -15.34 1.97 2.89
CA GLN A 24 -16.30 2.94 2.40
C GLN A 24 -16.32 2.89 0.87
N VAL A 25 -17.53 2.80 0.30
CA VAL A 25 -17.75 2.81 -1.15
C VAL A 25 -18.81 3.85 -1.45
N GLN A 26 -18.42 4.92 -2.15
CA GLN A 26 -19.30 6.06 -2.42
C GLN A 26 -19.07 6.56 -3.85
N GLU A 27 -20.14 6.94 -4.53
CA GLU A 27 -20.06 7.58 -5.84
C GLU A 27 -20.31 9.08 -5.66
N GLN A 28 -19.38 9.92 -6.08
CA GLN A 28 -19.49 11.37 -6.01
C GLN A 28 -18.92 11.99 -7.29
N ASP A 29 -19.66 12.94 -7.87
CA ASP A 29 -19.22 13.71 -9.04
C ASP A 29 -18.75 12.85 -10.23
N GLY A 30 -19.34 11.66 -10.39
CA GLY A 30 -18.98 10.70 -11.46
C GLY A 30 -17.69 9.91 -11.20
N ILE A 31 -17.22 9.87 -9.94
CA ILE A 31 -16.05 9.12 -9.50
C ILE A 31 -16.48 8.16 -8.38
N LEU A 32 -16.07 6.90 -8.48
CA LEU A 32 -16.23 5.92 -7.42
C LEU A 32 -15.08 6.00 -6.42
N TYR A 33 -15.36 6.32 -5.17
CA TYR A 33 -14.42 6.32 -4.06
C TYR A 33 -14.51 4.99 -3.31
N VAL A 34 -13.40 4.26 -3.25
CA VAL A 34 -13.25 3.03 -2.47
C VAL A 34 -12.11 3.23 -1.49
N SER A 35 -12.42 3.35 -0.20
CA SER A 35 -11.40 3.56 0.84
C SER A 35 -11.51 2.55 1.97
N GLY A 36 -10.39 2.28 2.65
CA GLY A 36 -10.38 1.41 3.83
C GLY A 36 -8.98 0.95 4.26
N ASN A 37 -8.95 0.18 5.34
CA ASN A 37 -7.73 -0.30 5.97
C ASN A 37 -7.50 -1.79 5.69
N ALA A 38 -6.48 -2.10 4.89
CA ALA A 38 -6.00 -3.45 4.68
C ALA A 38 -5.12 -3.91 5.85
N SER A 39 -5.26 -5.17 6.25
CA SER A 39 -4.45 -5.74 7.34
C SER A 39 -3.01 -6.07 6.92
N ASN A 40 -2.76 -6.22 5.62
CA ASN A 40 -1.45 -6.53 5.05
C ASN A 40 -1.39 -6.09 3.59
N THR A 41 -0.19 -6.15 3.00
CA THR A 41 0.03 -5.72 1.62
C THR A 41 -0.68 -6.62 0.62
N ALA A 42 -0.86 -7.92 0.89
CA ALA A 42 -1.59 -8.83 0.00
C ALA A 42 -3.07 -8.45 -0.15
N ALA A 43 -3.71 -8.01 0.94
CA ALA A 43 -5.10 -7.53 0.92
C ALA A 43 -5.23 -6.24 0.10
N LYS A 44 -4.27 -5.31 0.24
CA LYS A 44 -4.19 -4.12 -0.60
C LYS A 44 -3.96 -4.50 -2.07
N ASP A 45 -2.99 -5.37 -2.35
CA ASP A 45 -2.64 -5.84 -3.69
C ASP A 45 -3.85 -6.50 -4.38
N ALA A 46 -4.69 -7.25 -3.66
CA ALA A 46 -5.90 -7.86 -4.22
C ALA A 46 -6.88 -6.81 -4.78
N VAL A 47 -7.05 -5.66 -4.11
CA VAL A 47 -7.92 -4.58 -4.59
C VAL A 47 -7.36 -3.93 -5.85
N TRP A 48 -6.05 -3.64 -5.87
CA TRP A 48 -5.37 -3.07 -7.05
C TRP A 48 -5.33 -4.05 -8.23
N ASN A 49 -5.15 -5.34 -7.97
CA ASN A 49 -5.19 -6.37 -9.01
C ASN A 49 -6.59 -6.45 -9.62
N ALA A 50 -7.65 -6.35 -8.82
CA ALA A 50 -9.02 -6.31 -9.33
C ALA A 50 -9.24 -5.09 -10.25
N LEU A 51 -8.70 -3.92 -9.92
CA LEU A 51 -8.72 -2.78 -10.83
C LEU A 51 -7.96 -3.09 -12.13
N GLY A 52 -6.79 -3.70 -12.05
CA GLY A 52 -5.99 -4.09 -13.22
C GLY A 52 -6.70 -5.05 -14.18
N THR A 53 -7.65 -5.86 -13.69
CA THR A 53 -8.49 -6.71 -14.56
C THR A 53 -9.54 -5.94 -15.35
N ILE A 54 -9.95 -4.77 -14.86
CA ILE A 54 -10.91 -3.88 -15.53
C ILE A 54 -10.16 -2.89 -16.41
N ASP A 55 -9.11 -2.29 -15.87
CA ASP A 55 -8.23 -1.33 -16.54
C ASP A 55 -6.76 -1.70 -16.28
N SER A 56 -6.18 -2.42 -17.23
CA SER A 56 -4.77 -2.81 -17.19
C SER A 56 -3.81 -1.63 -17.30
N THR A 57 -4.28 -0.47 -17.75
CA THR A 57 -3.45 0.74 -17.87
C THR A 57 -3.43 1.58 -16.61
N TYR A 58 -4.29 1.26 -15.63
CA TYR A 58 -4.45 2.03 -14.39
C TYR A 58 -4.62 3.54 -14.65
N SER A 59 -5.32 3.90 -15.72
CA SER A 59 -5.56 5.27 -16.17
C SER A 59 -7.01 5.73 -15.99
N ALA A 60 -7.87 4.87 -15.42
CA ALA A 60 -9.25 5.18 -15.09
C ALA A 60 -9.36 6.45 -14.22
N THR A 61 -10.15 7.42 -14.69
CA THR A 61 -10.39 8.70 -14.00
C THR A 61 -11.70 8.71 -13.21
N ASP A 62 -12.51 7.67 -13.35
CA ASP A 62 -13.84 7.48 -12.75
C ASP A 62 -13.81 6.59 -11.50
N ILE A 63 -12.62 6.28 -10.96
CA ILE A 63 -12.43 5.57 -9.70
C ILE A 63 -11.21 6.13 -8.93
N ASN A 64 -11.37 6.27 -7.62
CA ASN A 64 -10.31 6.59 -6.67
C ASN A 64 -10.26 5.49 -5.60
N ILE A 65 -9.15 4.75 -5.57
CA ILE A 65 -8.91 3.68 -4.58
C ILE A 65 -7.93 4.19 -3.53
N ASP A 66 -8.42 4.35 -2.31
CA ASP A 66 -7.66 4.78 -1.13
C ASP A 66 -7.61 3.64 -0.10
N VAL A 67 -6.97 2.53 -0.48
CA VAL A 67 -6.77 1.38 0.40
C VAL A 67 -5.33 1.38 0.91
N GLN A 68 -5.19 1.60 2.22
CA GLN A 68 -3.91 1.66 2.91
C GLN A 68 -3.71 0.47 3.84
N VAL A 69 -2.47 -0.01 3.96
CA VAL A 69 -2.15 -1.00 4.98
C VAL A 69 -1.99 -0.27 6.30
N ALA A 70 -2.80 -0.60 7.30
CA ALA A 70 -2.81 0.09 8.59
C ALA A 70 -3.03 -0.91 9.74
N GLY A 71 -2.58 -0.53 10.94
CA GLY A 71 -2.74 -1.35 12.15
C GLY A 71 -1.67 -2.44 12.30
N LEU A 72 -0.56 -2.34 11.57
CA LEU A 72 0.57 -3.23 11.79
C LEU A 72 1.26 -2.90 13.12
N ALA A 73 1.53 -3.91 13.92
CA ALA A 73 2.24 -3.73 15.19
C ALA A 73 3.71 -3.38 14.97
N ALA A 74 4.24 -2.47 15.80
CA ALA A 74 5.68 -2.26 15.88
C ALA A 74 6.39 -3.60 16.20
N GLY A 75 7.48 -3.88 15.51
CA GLY A 75 8.15 -5.18 15.56
C GLY A 75 7.73 -6.17 14.47
N ALA A 76 6.72 -5.85 13.65
CA ALA A 76 6.34 -6.69 12.50
C ALA A 76 7.52 -6.88 11.55
N ASN A 77 7.74 -8.12 11.09
CA ASN A 77 8.74 -8.42 10.07
C ASN A 77 8.15 -8.13 8.70
N LEU A 78 8.83 -7.32 7.91
CA LEU A 78 8.44 -6.93 6.56
C LEU A 78 9.50 -7.40 5.57
N THR A 79 9.07 -7.86 4.41
CA THR A 79 9.96 -8.22 3.30
C THR A 79 10.01 -7.11 2.27
N VAL A 80 11.21 -6.75 1.82
CA VAL A 80 11.41 -5.77 0.75
C VAL A 80 11.03 -6.39 -0.59
N ALA A 81 10.04 -5.82 -1.26
CA ALA A 81 9.51 -6.26 -2.54
C ALA A 81 9.67 -5.18 -3.63
N THR A 82 10.90 -4.96 -4.05
CA THR A 82 11.24 -4.11 -5.20
C THR A 82 11.35 -4.95 -6.48
N GLU A 83 11.22 -4.31 -7.64
CA GLU A 83 11.40 -5.00 -8.94
C GLU A 83 12.87 -5.40 -9.16
N ASP A 84 13.76 -4.41 -9.32
CA ASP A 84 15.17 -4.65 -9.67
C ASP A 84 16.19 -3.92 -8.77
N SER A 85 15.77 -2.94 -7.98
CA SER A 85 16.68 -2.07 -7.22
C SER A 85 16.57 -2.25 -5.70
N ASN A 86 17.56 -1.77 -4.96
CA ASN A 86 17.50 -1.75 -3.50
C ASN A 86 16.53 -0.66 -3.01
N LEU A 87 15.81 -0.96 -1.94
CA LEU A 87 14.99 0.02 -1.23
C LEU A 87 15.89 0.98 -0.46
N ASN A 88 15.76 2.27 -0.74
CA ASN A 88 16.46 3.31 0.01
C ASN A 88 15.78 3.53 1.37
N ILE A 89 16.60 3.54 2.42
CA ILE A 89 16.20 3.94 3.77
C ILE A 89 16.69 5.37 3.97
N ARG A 90 15.78 6.29 4.28
CA ARG A 90 16.03 7.74 4.32
C ARG A 90 15.96 8.29 5.74
N GLN A 91 16.59 9.42 5.95
CA GLN A 91 16.63 10.08 7.26
C GLN A 91 15.25 10.64 7.69
N GLU A 92 14.44 11.07 6.73
CA GLU A 92 13.11 11.66 6.92
C GLU A 92 12.13 11.07 5.89
N PRO A 93 10.80 11.15 6.13
CA PRO A 93 9.77 10.64 5.21
C PRO A 93 9.60 11.55 3.98
N SER A 94 10.66 11.72 3.20
CA SER A 94 10.72 12.57 2.01
C SER A 94 11.64 11.99 0.93
N THR A 95 11.28 12.19 -0.34
CA THR A 95 12.13 11.82 -1.49
C THR A 95 13.43 12.61 -1.56
N GLU A 96 13.48 13.77 -0.93
CA GLU A 96 14.61 14.68 -0.94
C GLU A 96 15.56 14.44 0.25
N ALA A 97 15.12 13.67 1.25
CA ALA A 97 15.91 13.37 2.43
C ALA A 97 17.12 12.48 2.11
N ALA A 98 18.20 12.66 2.87
CA ALA A 98 19.42 11.87 2.71
C ALA A 98 19.15 10.36 2.87
N VAL A 99 19.80 9.55 2.03
CA VAL A 99 19.76 8.09 2.13
C VAL A 99 20.75 7.64 3.20
N VAL A 100 20.25 7.04 4.28
CA VAL A 100 21.04 6.56 5.43
C VAL A 100 21.31 5.06 5.38
N GLY A 101 20.60 4.33 4.52
CA GLY A 101 20.79 2.89 4.35
C GLY A 101 20.10 2.37 3.09
N LYS A 102 20.33 1.08 2.79
CA LYS A 102 19.67 0.39 1.68
C LYS A 102 19.33 -1.04 2.10
N ALA A 103 18.16 -1.51 1.69
CA ALA A 103 17.75 -2.89 1.87
C ALA A 103 17.56 -3.57 0.50
N ALA A 104 18.17 -4.74 0.32
CA ALA A 104 18.06 -5.48 -0.94
C ALA A 104 16.66 -6.09 -1.11
N LYS A 105 16.29 -6.41 -2.36
CA LYS A 105 15.09 -7.20 -2.65
C LYS A 105 15.13 -8.51 -1.84
N GLY A 106 14.01 -8.85 -1.22
CA GLY A 106 13.88 -10.03 -0.36
C GLY A 106 14.51 -9.89 1.03
N ALA A 107 15.17 -8.77 1.34
CA ALA A 107 15.68 -8.54 2.69
C ALA A 107 14.52 -8.31 3.67
N SER A 108 14.72 -8.77 4.90
CA SER A 108 13.80 -8.49 6.01
C SER A 108 14.16 -7.17 6.69
N VAL A 109 13.13 -6.37 6.99
CA VAL A 109 13.20 -5.19 7.85
C VAL A 109 12.14 -5.30 8.94
N THR A 110 12.38 -4.66 10.07
CA THR A 110 11.42 -4.60 11.17
C THR A 110 10.65 -3.29 11.11
N LEU A 111 9.33 -3.33 11.16
CA LEU A 111 8.50 -2.14 11.28
C LEU A 111 8.75 -1.48 12.63
N VAL A 112 9.07 -0.19 12.62
CA VAL A 112 9.11 0.64 13.81
C VAL A 112 7.80 1.41 13.95
N GLU A 113 7.33 2.03 12.86
CA GLU A 113 6.14 2.88 12.88
C GLU A 113 5.56 3.07 11.47
N GLN A 114 4.23 3.08 11.35
CA GLN A 114 3.54 3.51 10.13
C GLN A 114 3.34 5.03 10.17
N THR A 115 4.38 5.78 9.80
CA THR A 115 4.39 7.26 9.92
C THR A 115 3.39 7.94 9.00
N SER A 116 3.17 7.40 7.79
CA SER A 116 2.13 7.84 6.86
C SER A 116 1.76 6.72 5.87
N ASP A 117 0.86 7.03 4.94
CA ASP A 117 0.42 6.07 3.91
C ASP A 117 1.57 5.64 2.99
N ASP A 118 2.49 6.56 2.68
CA ASP A 118 3.63 6.32 1.80
C ASP A 118 4.92 5.97 2.55
N TRP A 119 5.09 6.40 3.80
CA TRP A 119 6.37 6.29 4.52
C TRP A 119 6.23 5.57 5.84
N TRP A 120 6.97 4.48 5.98
CA TRP A 120 7.08 3.74 7.24
C TRP A 120 8.49 3.83 7.77
N LYS A 121 8.60 4.01 9.09
CA LYS A 121 9.87 3.89 9.79
C LYS A 121 10.17 2.42 9.98
N VAL A 122 11.35 2.01 9.56
CA VAL A 122 11.82 0.62 9.61
C VAL A 122 13.23 0.54 10.20
N LYS A 123 13.57 -0.66 10.65
CA LYS A 123 14.91 -1.04 11.10
C LYS A 123 15.42 -2.20 10.25
N THR A 124 16.57 -2.02 9.63
CA THR A 124 17.24 -3.08 8.87
C THR A 124 17.96 -4.07 9.79
N ALA A 125 18.37 -5.22 9.25
CA ALA A 125 19.01 -6.29 10.02
C ALA A 125 20.36 -5.89 10.65
N ASP A 126 21.07 -4.93 10.06
CA ASP A 126 22.29 -4.31 10.60
C ASP A 126 22.02 -3.22 11.66
N GLY A 127 20.75 -2.97 11.98
CA GLY A 127 20.32 -2.05 13.03
C GLY A 127 20.12 -0.60 12.58
N GLN A 128 20.31 -0.28 11.30
CA GLN A 128 20.05 1.05 10.76
C GLN A 128 18.53 1.34 10.76
N GLU A 129 18.16 2.46 11.38
CA GLU A 129 16.78 2.94 11.37
C GLU A 129 16.60 4.10 10.39
N GLY A 130 15.43 4.18 9.78
CA GLY A 130 15.03 5.28 8.91
C GLY A 130 13.70 5.02 8.22
N TYR A 131 13.35 5.87 7.26
CA TYR A 131 12.08 5.87 6.56
C TYR A 131 12.20 5.20 5.21
N ALA A 132 11.27 4.32 4.90
CA ALA A 132 11.18 3.62 3.64
C ALA A 132 9.79 3.75 3.04
N TYR A 133 9.74 3.69 1.71
CA TYR A 133 8.47 3.70 0.99
C TYR A 133 7.67 2.43 1.28
N SER A 134 6.47 2.58 1.86
CA SER A 134 5.58 1.50 2.29
C SER A 134 5.19 0.56 1.14
N ARG A 135 5.05 1.11 -0.08
CA ARG A 135 4.69 0.34 -1.28
C ARG A 135 5.69 -0.76 -1.63
N TYR A 136 6.92 -0.68 -1.14
CA TYR A 136 7.96 -1.70 -1.36
C TYR A 136 8.14 -2.64 -0.16
N LEU A 137 7.21 -2.61 0.80
CA LEU A 137 7.23 -3.44 2.00
C LEU A 137 6.01 -4.37 2.03
N LYS A 138 6.26 -5.66 2.20
CA LYS A 138 5.22 -6.68 2.35
C LYS A 138 5.20 -7.24 3.77
N ALA A 139 4.05 -7.14 4.41
CA ALA A 139 3.71 -7.81 5.68
C ALA A 139 2.98 -9.13 5.42
#